data_AF-A0A9Y4NEW7-F1
#
_entry.id   AF-A0A9Y4NEW7-F1
#
_cell.length_a   1.000
_cell.length_b   1.000
_cell.length_c   1.000
_cell.angle_alpha   90.00
_cell.angle_beta   90.00
_cell.angle_gamma   90.00
#
_symmetry.space_group_name_H-M   'P 1'
#
loop_
_entity.id
_entity.type
_entity.pdbx_description
1 polymer ?
#
loop_
_entity_poly.entity_id
_entity_poly.type
_entity_poly.pdbx_seq_one_letter_code
_entity_poly.pdbx_strand_id
1 'polypeptide(L)'
;MDPAYPVCAEKVEFLQARWQSDPCYAFYGVDGTTCSILTYLSQIEDFCPHRLGRNHSALPWHQKPGSDREKAEIRKTLRPLFEATSNDSGSAMKFIRSRVERMSERWIQAGLRMKQSSNRTSSTQMRVLLYPGALAGSVGQRFEAMVERGGPLGELVQWADLSACLTILGHNLTFSTSQRQLSSFIGAAPGRGSCPIQRPLTFDLIYTDYHGLAHLQGAMGLAFQHYQCRFRILDSFGTEPAFNLASYAHSHGYKTLWGSWGLQPLQYMTMFPHTPDNSFLGFVSEEAVRKEVREDELEPESYGKERIAVVYGKQDYMWQGKSEYVKVISEELETHATVYQPPGHASNIPSFIRNHGLLTQEHFLRLLRRAKLFVGLGFPYEGPAPIEAIALGCVFLQPRFDPPHSSDNNDFYKGKPTTRQISSQHPYAEEFIGKPYVWTVNVTNSTDIREAVRAILSTEVKSFTPQEFTCVGMLERVHGYITHQNFCSKSVPTWPPESALRVHLGPLGQSCVSVCRRSSLFCEPALFHHLNTLAAFSRLGLGCSSTVQETNHLFPSYSPWGRHCGLQLEPLLFSCAGSDLSYRRLCPCRAHLPGQVALCPDCL
;
A
#
# COMPACT_ATOMS: atom_id res chain seq x y z
N MET A 1 26.15 6.56 -38.95
CA MET A 1 25.15 6.53 -37.86
C MET A 1 23.98 5.71 -38.35
N ASP A 2 23.65 4.62 -37.66
CA ASP A 2 22.46 3.82 -37.98
C ASP A 2 21.24 4.49 -37.30
N PRO A 3 20.22 4.94 -38.04
CA PRO A 3 19.03 5.55 -37.46
C PRO A 3 18.28 4.65 -36.47
N ALA A 4 18.43 3.32 -36.58
CA ALA A 4 17.82 2.37 -35.65
C ALA A 4 18.54 2.33 -34.29
N TYR A 5 19.80 2.78 -34.23
CA TYR A 5 20.64 2.77 -33.03
C TYR A 5 21.29 4.15 -32.81
N PRO A 6 20.48 5.19 -32.54
CA PRO A 6 20.94 6.58 -32.55
C PRO A 6 21.96 6.90 -31.45
N VAL A 7 21.93 6.16 -30.35
CA VAL A 7 22.81 6.35 -29.17
C VAL A 7 24.04 5.44 -29.17
N CYS A 8 24.23 4.61 -30.21
CA CYS A 8 25.35 3.65 -30.26
C CYS A 8 26.71 4.36 -30.14
N ALA A 9 26.94 5.40 -30.95
CA ALA A 9 28.22 6.11 -30.99
C ALA A 9 28.57 6.76 -29.64
N GLU A 10 27.61 7.45 -29.03
CA GLU A 10 27.78 8.08 -27.71
C GLU A 10 28.10 7.06 -26.63
N LYS A 11 27.41 5.90 -26.62
CA LYS A 11 27.67 4.84 -25.65
C LYS A 11 29.02 4.15 -25.85
N VAL A 12 29.46 3.99 -27.09
CA VAL A 12 30.81 3.47 -27.40
C VAL A 12 31.87 4.42 -26.84
N GLU A 13 31.74 5.73 -27.11
CA GLU A 13 32.66 6.75 -26.59
C GLU A 13 32.70 6.76 -25.06
N PHE A 14 31.52 6.68 -24.42
CA PHE A 14 31.42 6.57 -22.96
C PHE A 14 32.19 5.36 -22.42
N LEU A 15 31.97 4.17 -22.99
CA LEU A 15 32.64 2.96 -22.50
C LEU A 15 34.13 2.94 -22.81
N GLN A 16 34.59 3.54 -23.92
CA GLN A 16 36.02 3.68 -24.18
C GLN A 16 36.73 4.45 -23.07
N ALA A 17 36.09 5.50 -22.55
CA ALA A 17 36.65 6.30 -21.46
C ALA A 17 36.38 5.73 -20.06
N ARG A 18 35.26 5.03 -19.85
CA ARG A 18 34.72 4.75 -18.51
C ARG A 18 34.25 3.32 -18.27
N TRP A 19 34.63 2.33 -19.08
CA TRP A 19 34.25 0.93 -18.83
C TRP A 19 34.74 0.38 -17.46
N GLN A 20 35.76 0.98 -16.84
CA GLN A 20 36.23 0.60 -15.50
C GLN A 20 35.44 1.23 -14.35
N SER A 21 34.48 2.12 -14.65
CA SER A 21 33.67 2.81 -13.64
C SER A 21 32.76 1.88 -12.84
N ASP A 22 32.43 0.71 -13.40
CA ASP A 22 31.64 -0.33 -12.77
C ASP A 22 32.21 -1.72 -13.14
N PRO A 23 32.51 -2.60 -12.17
CA PRO A 23 33.03 -3.94 -12.46
C PRO A 23 32.08 -4.80 -13.31
N CYS A 24 30.81 -4.42 -13.44
CA CYS A 24 29.85 -5.14 -14.27
C CYS A 24 30.26 -5.21 -15.76
N TYR A 25 30.92 -4.17 -16.30
CA TYR A 25 31.33 -4.16 -17.69
C TYR A 25 32.40 -5.22 -17.97
N ALA A 26 33.41 -5.30 -17.10
CA ALA A 26 34.45 -6.32 -17.15
C ALA A 26 33.85 -7.73 -16.99
N PHE A 27 32.87 -7.87 -16.09
CA PHE A 27 32.13 -9.12 -15.91
C PHE A 27 31.43 -9.58 -17.19
N TYR A 28 30.88 -8.67 -17.99
CA TYR A 28 30.30 -8.97 -19.31
C TYR A 28 31.33 -9.03 -20.45
N GLY A 29 32.63 -9.02 -20.15
CA GLY A 29 33.71 -9.21 -21.12
C GLY A 29 34.20 -7.93 -21.81
N VAL A 30 33.86 -6.74 -21.30
CA VAL A 30 34.46 -5.49 -21.78
C VAL A 30 35.90 -5.40 -21.28
N ASP A 31 36.84 -5.28 -22.21
CA ASP A 31 38.30 -5.22 -21.97
C ASP A 31 38.92 -3.87 -22.39
N GLY A 32 38.09 -2.90 -22.78
CA GLY A 32 38.50 -1.59 -23.28
C GLY A 32 38.74 -1.52 -24.80
N THR A 33 38.75 -2.66 -25.50
CA THR A 33 38.80 -2.64 -26.96
C THR A 33 37.45 -2.21 -27.55
N THR A 34 37.47 -1.50 -28.68
CA THR A 34 36.23 -1.16 -29.43
C THR A 34 35.42 -2.40 -29.78
N CYS A 35 36.08 -3.55 -29.98
CA CYS A 35 35.43 -4.81 -30.31
C CYS A 35 34.57 -5.35 -29.16
N SER A 36 35.11 -5.39 -27.94
CA SER A 36 34.39 -5.85 -26.76
C SER A 36 33.26 -4.90 -26.36
N ILE A 37 33.49 -3.59 -26.46
CA ILE A 37 32.48 -2.55 -26.21
C ILE A 37 31.28 -2.70 -27.16
N LEU A 38 31.52 -2.81 -28.48
CA LEU A 38 30.45 -3.02 -29.45
C LEU A 38 29.72 -4.36 -29.23
N THR A 39 30.43 -5.39 -28.77
CA THR A 39 29.83 -6.69 -28.45
C THR A 39 28.88 -6.57 -27.26
N TYR A 40 29.30 -5.89 -26.19
CA TYR A 40 28.47 -5.61 -25.03
C TYR A 40 27.23 -4.78 -25.39
N LEU A 41 27.43 -3.65 -26.07
CA LEU A 41 26.33 -2.74 -26.43
C LEU A 41 25.33 -3.36 -27.40
N SER A 42 25.73 -4.32 -28.24
CA SER A 42 24.79 -5.03 -29.13
C SER A 42 24.08 -6.20 -28.43
N GLN A 43 24.79 -7.00 -27.63
CA GLN A 43 24.26 -8.28 -27.11
C GLN A 43 23.67 -8.20 -25.70
N ILE A 44 24.05 -7.19 -24.91
CA ILE A 44 23.65 -7.07 -23.50
C ILE A 44 22.68 -5.90 -23.28
N GLU A 45 22.93 -4.76 -23.93
CA GLU A 45 22.09 -3.54 -23.78
C GLU A 45 21.25 -3.16 -25.01
N ASP A 46 21.48 -3.77 -26.18
CA ASP A 46 20.80 -3.47 -27.46
C ASP A 46 20.85 -1.98 -27.87
N PHE A 47 21.96 -1.31 -27.61
CA PHE A 47 22.22 0.07 -28.07
C PHE A 47 23.03 0.15 -29.36
N CYS A 48 23.57 -0.97 -29.86
CA CYS A 48 24.32 -1.01 -31.11
C CYS A 48 23.85 -2.16 -32.02
N PRO A 49 24.01 -2.03 -33.35
CA PRO A 49 23.68 -3.10 -34.28
C PRO A 49 24.44 -4.40 -34.00
N HIS A 50 23.77 -5.53 -34.24
CA HIS A 50 24.41 -6.84 -34.17
C HIS A 50 25.40 -7.02 -35.34
N ARG A 51 26.52 -7.71 -35.09
CA ARG A 51 27.49 -8.02 -36.16
C ARG A 51 26.87 -9.00 -37.17
N LEU A 52 27.12 -8.74 -38.46
CA LEU A 52 26.67 -9.58 -39.58
C LEU A 52 27.00 -11.06 -39.34
N GLY A 53 25.99 -11.93 -39.45
CA GLY A 53 26.12 -13.39 -39.28
C GLY A 53 25.75 -13.95 -37.90
N ARG A 54 25.37 -13.12 -36.91
CA ARG A 54 24.76 -13.59 -35.66
C ARG A 54 23.26 -13.35 -35.68
N ASN A 55 22.46 -14.38 -35.40
CA ASN A 55 21.00 -14.27 -35.29
C ASN A 55 20.60 -13.27 -34.19
N HIS A 56 19.56 -12.48 -34.45
CA HIS A 56 18.88 -11.63 -33.48
C HIS A 56 18.32 -12.49 -32.35
N SER A 57 19.15 -12.75 -31.35
CA SER A 57 18.75 -13.49 -30.15
C SER A 57 18.18 -12.48 -29.17
N ALA A 58 17.01 -12.76 -28.58
CA ALA A 58 16.49 -11.90 -27.51
C ALA A 58 17.56 -11.74 -26.42
N LEU A 59 17.66 -10.54 -25.84
CA LEU A 59 18.60 -10.24 -24.76
C LEU A 59 18.56 -11.33 -23.69
N PRO A 60 19.69 -11.69 -23.05
CA PRO A 60 19.73 -12.79 -22.08
C PRO A 60 18.65 -12.69 -21.01
N TRP A 61 18.35 -11.46 -20.59
CA TRP A 61 17.34 -11.15 -19.57
C TRP A 61 15.95 -10.85 -20.12
N HIS A 62 15.69 -10.97 -21.44
CA HIS A 62 14.36 -10.90 -22.06
C HIS A 62 13.70 -12.27 -22.27
N GLN A 63 14.47 -13.36 -22.18
CA GLN A 63 13.95 -14.69 -22.48
C GLN A 63 12.85 -15.08 -21.48
N LYS A 64 11.78 -15.73 -21.93
CA LYS A 64 10.73 -16.22 -21.02
C LYS A 64 11.22 -17.52 -20.34
N PRO A 65 11.16 -17.63 -19.00
CA PRO A 65 11.37 -18.90 -18.33
C PRO A 65 10.38 -19.96 -18.88
N GLY A 66 10.80 -21.23 -18.95
CA GLY A 66 9.96 -22.35 -19.39
C GLY A 66 8.61 -22.42 -18.65
N SER A 67 7.57 -22.87 -19.36
CA SER A 67 6.16 -22.61 -19.03
C SER A 67 5.39 -23.75 -18.37
N ASP A 68 6.05 -24.73 -17.75
CA ASP A 68 5.34 -25.71 -16.92
C ASP A 68 4.96 -25.04 -15.60
N ARG A 69 3.72 -24.55 -15.55
CA ARG A 69 3.17 -23.89 -14.37
C ARG A 69 2.09 -24.75 -13.74
N GLU A 70 2.32 -25.11 -12.49
CA GLU A 70 1.33 -25.79 -11.66
C GLU A 70 0.14 -24.89 -11.36
N LYS A 71 -0.99 -25.52 -11.01
CA LYS A 71 -2.16 -24.82 -10.50
C LYS A 71 -1.91 -24.38 -9.05
N ALA A 72 -2.33 -23.16 -8.71
CA ALA A 72 -2.34 -22.72 -7.34
C ALA A 72 -3.49 -23.41 -6.59
N GLU A 73 -3.16 -24.08 -5.49
CA GLU A 73 -4.16 -24.70 -4.61
C GLU A 73 -4.12 -24.07 -3.22
N ILE A 74 -5.31 -23.92 -2.63
CA ILE A 74 -5.42 -23.44 -1.26
C ILE A 74 -4.67 -24.37 -0.31
N ARG A 75 -3.65 -23.82 0.38
CA ARG A 75 -2.85 -24.57 1.35
C ARG A 75 -3.56 -24.67 2.69
N LYS A 76 -3.39 -25.83 3.33
CA LYS A 76 -3.88 -26.12 4.68
C LYS A 76 -2.81 -25.91 5.76
N THR A 77 -1.70 -25.27 5.42
CA THR A 77 -0.56 -25.05 6.30
C THR A 77 0.23 -23.81 5.87
N LEU A 78 0.83 -23.13 6.84
CA LEU A 78 1.77 -22.03 6.65
C LEU A 78 3.24 -22.46 6.77
N ARG A 79 3.52 -23.76 6.90
CA ARG A 79 4.88 -24.30 6.99
C ARG A 79 5.85 -23.76 5.92
N PRO A 80 5.47 -23.69 4.62
CA PRO A 80 6.37 -23.14 3.60
C PRO A 80 6.80 -21.69 3.87
N LEU A 81 5.95 -20.88 4.51
CA LEU A 81 6.29 -19.51 4.89
C LEU A 81 7.30 -19.47 6.05
N PHE A 82 7.13 -20.34 7.04
CA PHE A 82 8.09 -20.43 8.16
C PHE A 82 9.47 -20.91 7.69
N GLU A 83 9.52 -21.77 6.68
CA GLU A 83 10.75 -22.19 6.00
C GLU A 83 11.36 -21.03 5.19
N ALA A 84 10.54 -20.29 4.44
CA ALA A 84 11.01 -19.12 3.68
C ALA A 84 11.56 -17.98 4.55
N THR A 85 11.17 -17.94 5.83
CA THR A 85 11.56 -16.90 6.80
C THR A 85 12.50 -17.43 7.89
N SER A 86 13.07 -18.63 7.75
CA SER A 86 13.87 -19.29 8.82
C SER A 86 15.22 -18.62 9.11
N ASN A 87 15.79 -17.95 8.11
CA ASN A 87 17.17 -17.49 8.15
C ASN A 87 17.36 -16.08 8.72
N ASP A 88 16.27 -15.40 9.09
CA ASP A 88 16.31 -14.04 9.63
C ASP A 88 15.72 -14.00 11.05
N SER A 89 16.55 -13.55 12.00
CA SER A 89 16.26 -13.50 13.43
C SER A 89 16.10 -12.08 13.97
N GLY A 90 16.04 -11.08 13.09
CA GLY A 90 15.81 -9.68 13.42
C GLY A 90 14.51 -9.43 14.17
N SER A 91 14.43 -8.36 14.96
CA SER A 91 13.26 -8.02 15.78
C SER A 91 12.00 -7.82 14.94
N ALA A 92 12.13 -7.26 13.73
CA ALA A 92 11.04 -7.14 12.76
C ALA A 92 10.56 -8.51 12.25
N MET A 93 11.47 -9.42 11.93
CA MET A 93 11.11 -10.77 11.46
C MET A 93 10.51 -11.63 12.57
N LYS A 94 10.99 -11.49 13.82
CA LYS A 94 10.35 -12.10 14.99
C LYS A 94 8.91 -11.63 15.15
N PHE A 95 8.64 -10.33 14.96
CA PHE A 95 7.28 -9.80 14.98
C PHE A 95 6.41 -10.42 13.89
N ILE A 96 6.89 -10.44 12.64
CA ILE A 96 6.17 -11.03 11.49
C ILE A 96 5.85 -12.50 11.77
N ARG A 97 6.85 -13.32 12.11
CA ARG A 97 6.68 -14.75 12.38
C ARG A 97 5.71 -15.00 13.52
N SER A 98 5.88 -14.29 14.64
CA SER A 98 5.02 -14.44 15.81
C SER A 98 3.56 -14.09 15.49
N ARG A 99 3.32 -13.05 14.68
CA ARG A 99 1.97 -12.70 14.23
C ARG A 99 1.36 -13.77 13.34
N VAL A 100 2.09 -14.22 12.32
CA VAL A 100 1.64 -15.28 11.40
C VAL A 100 1.30 -16.56 12.18
N GLU A 101 2.12 -16.91 13.17
CA GLU A 101 1.90 -18.07 14.04
C GLU A 101 0.61 -17.94 14.85
N ARG A 102 0.39 -16.82 15.55
CA ARG A 102 -0.83 -16.57 16.34
C ARG A 102 -2.10 -16.60 15.49
N MET A 103 -2.03 -16.15 14.24
CA MET A 103 -3.17 -16.08 13.33
C MET A 103 -3.30 -17.29 12.40
N SER A 104 -2.44 -18.30 12.54
CA SER A 104 -2.30 -19.41 11.59
C SER A 104 -3.59 -20.18 11.36
N GLU A 105 -4.28 -20.56 12.44
CA GLU A 105 -5.56 -21.28 12.35
C GLU A 105 -6.61 -20.48 11.58
N ARG A 106 -6.72 -19.17 11.83
CA ARG A 106 -7.69 -18.31 11.14
C ARG A 106 -7.40 -18.20 9.65
N TRP A 107 -6.14 -18.04 9.28
CA TRP A 107 -5.72 -18.03 7.89
C TRP A 107 -6.07 -19.33 7.17
N ILE A 108 -5.80 -20.47 7.81
CA ILE A 108 -6.13 -21.79 7.25
C ILE A 108 -7.64 -21.95 7.10
N GLN A 109 -8.43 -21.61 8.13
CA GLN A 109 -9.89 -21.71 8.08
C GLN A 109 -10.49 -20.78 7.03
N ALA A 110 -9.98 -19.55 6.90
CA ALA A 110 -10.42 -18.62 5.87
C ALA A 110 -10.14 -19.15 4.45
N GLY A 111 -8.96 -19.75 4.22
CA GLY A 111 -8.64 -20.42 2.97
C GLY A 111 -9.59 -21.59 2.69
N LEU A 112 -9.86 -22.44 3.68
CA LEU A 112 -10.78 -23.57 3.54
C LEU A 112 -12.21 -23.11 3.18
N ARG A 113 -12.71 -22.05 3.82
CA ARG A 113 -14.02 -21.45 3.50
C ARG A 113 -14.05 -20.92 2.06
N MET A 114 -13.00 -20.21 1.65
CA MET A 114 -12.86 -19.71 0.27
C MET A 114 -12.82 -20.86 -0.75
N LYS A 115 -12.22 -22.01 -0.41
CA LYS A 115 -12.24 -23.20 -1.29
C LYS A 115 -13.66 -23.78 -1.45
N GLN A 116 -14.48 -23.76 -0.40
CA GLN A 116 -15.84 -24.29 -0.42
C GLN A 116 -16.84 -23.39 -1.14
N SER A 117 -16.66 -22.07 -1.08
CA SER A 117 -17.54 -21.09 -1.73
C SER A 117 -17.25 -20.87 -3.22
N SER A 118 -16.21 -21.52 -3.76
CA SER A 118 -15.64 -21.19 -5.06
C SER A 118 -15.92 -22.26 -6.13
N ASN A 119 -16.67 -21.86 -7.17
CA ASN A 119 -16.65 -22.50 -8.51
C ASN A 119 -15.56 -21.88 -9.43
N ARG A 120 -14.57 -21.18 -8.86
CA ARG A 120 -13.67 -20.30 -9.63
C ARG A 120 -12.64 -21.04 -10.46
N THR A 121 -12.25 -20.38 -11.55
CA THR A 121 -11.07 -20.66 -12.36
C THR A 121 -9.83 -20.80 -11.47
N SER A 122 -9.19 -21.97 -11.55
CA SER A 122 -7.91 -22.22 -10.89
C SER A 122 -6.86 -21.24 -11.43
N SER A 123 -6.29 -20.43 -10.55
CA SER A 123 -5.19 -19.54 -10.91
C SER A 123 -3.89 -20.35 -11.02
N THR A 124 -2.97 -19.85 -11.83
CA THR A 124 -1.64 -20.44 -11.96
C THR A 124 -0.80 -20.12 -10.72
N GLN A 125 -0.03 -21.10 -10.24
CA GLN A 125 0.90 -20.87 -9.15
C GLN A 125 2.00 -19.89 -9.60
N MET A 126 2.12 -18.77 -8.87
CA MET A 126 3.13 -17.76 -9.10
C MET A 126 4.36 -17.96 -8.21
N ARG A 127 5.54 -17.59 -8.72
CA ARG A 127 6.74 -17.36 -7.91
C ARG A 127 6.79 -15.90 -7.50
N VAL A 128 6.71 -15.64 -6.20
CA VAL A 128 6.58 -14.29 -5.65
C VAL A 128 7.75 -13.97 -4.73
N LEU A 129 8.43 -12.86 -5.00
CA LEU A 129 9.44 -12.30 -4.09
C LEU A 129 8.78 -11.28 -3.16
N LEU A 130 8.96 -11.45 -1.86
CA LEU A 130 8.64 -10.47 -0.83
C LEU A 130 9.95 -9.86 -0.33
N TYR A 131 10.15 -8.59 -0.63
CA TYR A 131 11.37 -7.85 -0.30
C TYR A 131 11.04 -6.53 0.40
N PRO A 132 10.85 -6.52 1.73
CA PRO A 132 10.74 -5.30 2.53
C PRO A 132 12.09 -4.57 2.59
N GLY A 133 12.33 -3.65 1.65
CA GLY A 133 13.58 -2.91 1.55
C GLY A 133 13.84 -1.99 2.74
N ALA A 134 12.79 -1.54 3.44
CA ALA A 134 12.90 -0.78 4.68
C ALA A 134 13.56 -1.58 5.82
N LEU A 135 13.55 -2.92 5.74
CA LEU A 135 14.21 -3.83 6.68
C LEU A 135 15.63 -4.20 6.24
N ALA A 136 16.09 -3.70 5.09
CA ALA A 136 17.38 -4.04 4.52
C ALA A 136 18.45 -2.96 4.79
N GLY A 137 19.69 -3.41 4.98
CA GLY A 137 20.85 -2.52 5.11
C GLY A 137 20.79 -1.61 6.34
N SER A 138 21.34 -0.40 6.22
CA SER A 138 21.43 0.58 7.32
C SER A 138 20.07 1.15 7.73
N VAL A 139 19.11 1.25 6.79
CA VAL A 139 17.73 1.65 7.09
C VAL A 139 17.07 0.58 7.97
N GLY A 140 17.25 -0.70 7.62
CA GLY A 140 16.77 -1.83 8.41
C GLY A 140 17.27 -1.81 9.86
N GLN A 141 18.57 -1.56 10.08
CA GLN A 141 19.14 -1.46 11.43
C GLN A 141 18.47 -0.37 12.28
N ARG A 142 18.15 0.79 11.68
CA ARG A 142 17.41 1.86 12.36
C ARG A 142 15.96 1.44 12.64
N PHE A 143 15.33 0.76 11.69
CA PHE A 143 13.98 0.24 11.84
C PHE A 143 13.88 -0.75 13.00
N GLU A 144 14.80 -1.72 13.08
CA GLU A 144 14.86 -2.69 14.17
C GLU A 144 14.99 -2.03 15.55
N ALA A 145 15.88 -1.04 15.68
CA ALA A 145 16.03 -0.29 16.92
C ALA A 145 14.74 0.46 17.34
N MET A 146 13.92 0.89 16.37
CA MET A 146 12.62 1.50 16.64
C MET A 146 11.60 0.46 17.10
N VAL A 147 11.56 -0.73 16.50
CA VAL A 147 10.62 -1.82 16.87
C VAL A 147 10.72 -2.14 18.36
N GLU A 148 11.94 -2.21 18.89
CA GLU A 148 12.20 -2.51 20.31
C GLU A 148 11.73 -1.43 21.28
N ARG A 149 11.44 -0.22 20.77
CA ARG A 149 11.03 0.96 21.56
C ARG A 149 9.58 1.39 21.28
N GLY A 150 8.76 0.50 20.73
CA GLY A 150 7.37 0.81 20.38
C GLY A 150 7.24 1.66 19.11
N GLY A 151 8.17 1.48 18.18
CA GLY A 151 8.20 2.11 16.86
C GLY A 151 7.03 1.74 15.94
N PRO A 152 7.08 2.14 14.66
CA PRO A 152 6.03 1.84 13.69
C PRO A 152 5.98 0.33 13.43
N LEU A 153 4.82 -0.29 13.72
CA LEU A 153 4.58 -1.72 13.52
C LEU A 153 3.53 -2.00 12.42
N GLY A 154 2.89 -0.95 11.88
CA GLY A 154 1.80 -1.10 10.90
C GLY A 154 2.27 -1.76 9.61
N GLU A 155 3.43 -1.35 9.11
CA GLU A 155 4.05 -1.94 7.92
C GLU A 155 4.39 -3.42 8.14
N LEU A 156 4.88 -3.78 9.33
CA LEU A 156 5.16 -5.19 9.66
C LEU A 156 3.89 -6.04 9.71
N VAL A 157 2.78 -5.47 10.18
CA VAL A 157 1.46 -6.13 10.15
C VAL A 157 1.06 -6.41 8.70
N GLN A 158 1.16 -5.42 7.81
CA GLN A 158 0.83 -5.61 6.39
C GLN A 158 1.72 -6.65 5.71
N TRP A 159 3.04 -6.65 5.96
CA TRP A 159 3.97 -7.65 5.45
C TRP A 159 3.66 -9.07 5.95
N ALA A 160 3.34 -9.22 7.23
CA ALA A 160 2.95 -10.50 7.82
C ALA A 160 1.69 -11.05 7.16
N ASP A 161 0.65 -10.22 7.06
CA ASP A 161 -0.65 -10.64 6.56
C ASP A 161 -0.63 -10.92 5.06
N LEU A 162 0.11 -10.13 4.27
CA LEU A 162 0.37 -10.41 2.85
C LEU A 162 1.09 -11.76 2.67
N SER A 163 2.14 -12.02 3.46
CA SER A 163 2.92 -13.26 3.36
C SER A 163 2.07 -14.50 3.68
N ALA A 164 1.23 -14.42 4.72
CA ALA A 164 0.29 -15.48 5.07
C ALA A 164 -0.77 -15.68 3.98
N CYS A 165 -1.38 -14.59 3.50
CA CYS A 165 -2.40 -14.60 2.46
C CYS A 165 -1.90 -15.30 1.18
N LEU A 166 -0.74 -14.88 0.64
CA LEU A 166 -0.18 -15.48 -0.57
C LEU A 166 0.20 -16.96 -0.38
N THR A 167 0.64 -17.32 0.83
CA THR A 167 0.97 -18.72 1.16
C THR A 167 -0.28 -19.58 1.14
N ILE A 168 -1.37 -19.11 1.77
CA ILE A 168 -2.67 -19.81 1.78
C ILE A 168 -3.25 -19.90 0.37
N LEU A 169 -3.12 -18.87 -0.47
CA LEU A 169 -3.55 -18.89 -1.87
C LEU A 169 -2.75 -19.87 -2.76
N GLY A 170 -1.67 -20.46 -2.24
CA GLY A 170 -0.93 -21.52 -2.95
C GLY A 170 0.26 -21.03 -3.76
N HIS A 171 0.74 -19.82 -3.55
CA HIS A 171 1.88 -19.26 -4.30
C HIS A 171 3.24 -19.59 -3.66
N ASN A 172 4.30 -19.67 -4.46
CA ASN A 172 5.64 -19.98 -3.99
C ASN A 172 6.37 -18.70 -3.60
N LEU A 173 6.64 -18.55 -2.31
CA LEU A 173 7.23 -17.34 -1.77
C LEU A 173 8.74 -17.48 -1.58
N THR A 174 9.45 -16.42 -1.95
CA THR A 174 10.80 -16.13 -1.44
C THR A 174 10.70 -14.87 -0.60
N PHE A 175 11.14 -14.92 0.65
CA PHE A 175 11.13 -13.76 1.54
C PHE A 175 12.57 -13.39 1.87
N SER A 176 12.94 -12.12 1.75
CA SER A 176 14.25 -11.66 2.18
C SER A 176 14.26 -10.19 2.58
N THR A 177 15.06 -9.89 3.60
CA THR A 177 15.41 -8.55 4.07
C THR A 177 16.85 -8.18 3.69
N SER A 178 17.54 -9.02 2.91
CA SER A 178 18.97 -8.87 2.61
C SER A 178 19.20 -8.36 1.18
N GLN A 179 19.84 -7.19 1.03
CA GLN A 179 20.26 -6.68 -0.28
C GLN A 179 21.18 -7.68 -1.01
N ARG A 180 22.06 -8.38 -0.30
CA ARG A 180 22.95 -9.38 -0.89
C ARG A 180 22.17 -10.56 -1.47
N GLN A 181 21.18 -11.06 -0.74
CA GLN A 181 20.31 -12.13 -1.24
C GLN A 181 19.46 -11.64 -2.41
N LEU A 182 18.92 -10.42 -2.33
CA LEU A 182 18.21 -9.78 -3.44
C LEU A 182 19.03 -9.83 -4.73
N SER A 183 20.29 -9.35 -4.70
CA SER A 183 21.19 -9.37 -5.85
C SER A 183 21.35 -10.78 -6.43
N SER A 184 21.45 -11.81 -5.58
CA SER A 184 21.53 -13.20 -6.02
C SER A 184 20.24 -13.70 -6.68
N PHE A 185 19.08 -13.40 -6.07
CA PHE A 185 17.77 -13.85 -6.54
C PHE A 185 17.41 -13.25 -7.89
N ILE A 186 17.68 -11.95 -8.10
CA ILE A 186 17.40 -11.27 -9.37
C ILE A 186 18.50 -11.50 -10.41
N GLY A 187 19.62 -12.13 -10.03
CA GLY A 187 20.76 -12.34 -10.92
C GLY A 187 21.46 -11.04 -11.31
N ALA A 188 21.62 -10.11 -10.36
CA ALA A 188 22.33 -8.85 -10.58
C ALA A 188 23.80 -9.10 -10.97
N ALA A 189 24.31 -8.30 -11.91
CA ALA A 189 25.75 -8.25 -12.19
C ALA A 189 26.50 -7.64 -10.98
N PRO A 190 27.80 -7.96 -10.80
CA PRO A 190 28.59 -7.32 -9.75
C PRO A 190 28.69 -5.81 -10.01
N GLY A 191 28.78 -5.00 -8.95
CA GLY A 191 29.01 -3.56 -9.09
C GLY A 191 27.82 -2.70 -8.64
N ARG A 192 27.55 -1.61 -9.36
CA ARG A 192 26.64 -0.54 -8.92
C ARG A 192 25.39 -0.39 -9.80
N GLY A 193 25.05 -1.43 -10.55
CA GLY A 193 23.84 -1.48 -11.37
C GLY A 193 23.95 -0.76 -12.71
N SER A 194 25.17 -0.50 -13.21
CA SER A 194 25.34 0.10 -14.54
C SER A 194 24.94 -0.87 -15.67
N CYS A 195 25.02 -2.18 -15.42
CA CYS A 195 24.69 -3.23 -16.38
C CYS A 195 23.38 -3.93 -16.02
N PRO A 196 22.64 -4.51 -16.99
CA PRO A 196 21.44 -5.28 -16.72
C PRO A 196 21.72 -6.60 -15.98
N ILE A 197 20.65 -7.25 -15.51
CA ILE A 197 20.72 -8.57 -14.87
C ILE A 197 21.18 -9.66 -15.85
N GLN A 198 21.78 -10.72 -15.31
CA GLN A 198 22.47 -11.76 -16.09
C GLN A 198 21.55 -12.74 -16.81
N ARG A 199 20.32 -12.88 -16.31
CA ARG A 199 19.36 -13.90 -16.74
C ARG A 199 17.93 -13.39 -16.55
N PRO A 200 16.92 -14.01 -17.17
CA PRO A 200 15.56 -13.59 -16.98
C PRO A 200 15.12 -13.64 -15.53
N LEU A 201 14.34 -12.65 -15.12
CA LEU A 201 13.76 -12.63 -13.79
C LEU A 201 12.80 -13.82 -13.63
N THR A 202 13.07 -14.66 -12.63
CA THR A 202 12.29 -15.87 -12.36
C THR A 202 10.99 -15.57 -11.62
N PHE A 203 10.90 -14.44 -10.90
CA PHE A 203 9.68 -14.07 -10.18
C PHE A 203 8.61 -13.50 -11.12
N ASP A 204 7.39 -13.99 -10.95
CA ASP A 204 6.20 -13.49 -11.64
C ASP A 204 5.74 -12.16 -11.04
N LEU A 205 5.86 -12.02 -9.72
CA LEU A 205 5.55 -10.79 -8.98
C LEU A 205 6.63 -10.50 -7.94
N ILE A 206 6.90 -9.22 -7.72
CA ILE A 206 7.76 -8.73 -6.65
C ILE A 206 6.95 -7.74 -5.82
N TYR A 207 6.69 -8.08 -4.56
CA TYR A 207 6.17 -7.12 -3.60
C TYR A 207 7.35 -6.49 -2.87
N THR A 208 7.39 -5.16 -2.84
CA THR A 208 8.45 -4.39 -2.18
C THR A 208 7.92 -3.06 -1.65
N ASP A 209 8.78 -2.23 -1.09
CA ASP A 209 8.49 -0.86 -0.65
C ASP A 209 9.38 0.14 -1.40
N TYR A 210 9.31 1.43 -1.06
CA TYR A 210 10.13 2.47 -1.70
C TYR A 210 11.64 2.23 -1.61
N HIS A 211 12.11 1.73 -0.46
CA HIS A 211 13.52 1.43 -0.29
C HIS A 211 13.92 0.25 -1.16
N GLY A 212 13.05 -0.77 -1.25
CA GLY A 212 13.34 -1.93 -2.06
C GLY A 212 13.24 -1.66 -3.56
N LEU A 213 12.38 -0.75 -4.00
CA LEU A 213 12.41 -0.19 -5.36
C LEU A 213 13.76 0.44 -5.68
N ALA A 214 14.30 1.27 -4.79
CA ALA A 214 15.60 1.89 -4.98
C ALA A 214 16.73 0.82 -5.05
N HIS A 215 16.66 -0.22 -4.22
CA HIS A 215 17.61 -1.34 -4.31
C HIS A 215 17.49 -2.11 -5.63
N LEU A 216 16.27 -2.39 -6.09
CA LEU A 216 16.02 -3.06 -7.38
C LEU A 216 16.54 -2.21 -8.54
N GLN A 217 16.22 -0.91 -8.57
CA GLN A 217 16.71 0.01 -9.60
C GLN A 217 18.25 0.04 -9.64
N GLY A 218 18.88 0.16 -8.46
CA GLY A 218 20.33 0.17 -8.32
C GLY A 218 21.01 -1.17 -8.59
N ALA A 219 20.27 -2.27 -8.75
CA ALA A 219 20.83 -3.60 -9.01
C ALA A 219 20.47 -4.15 -10.41
N MET A 220 19.39 -3.66 -11.02
CA MET A 220 18.87 -4.18 -12.29
C MET A 220 19.26 -3.36 -13.51
N GLY A 221 19.74 -2.13 -13.35
CA GLY A 221 20.05 -1.23 -14.47
C GLY A 221 18.88 -1.12 -15.44
N LEU A 222 19.15 -1.29 -16.74
CA LEU A 222 18.13 -1.22 -17.81
C LEU A 222 17.02 -2.26 -17.66
N ALA A 223 17.30 -3.42 -17.04
CA ALA A 223 16.29 -4.45 -16.84
C ALA A 223 15.19 -4.02 -15.85
N PHE A 224 15.42 -3.00 -15.02
CA PHE A 224 14.41 -2.47 -14.11
C PHE A 224 13.14 -2.05 -14.86
N GLN A 225 13.29 -1.24 -15.92
CA GLN A 225 12.17 -0.73 -16.71
C GLN A 225 11.41 -1.86 -17.42
N HIS A 226 12.12 -2.88 -17.91
CA HIS A 226 11.50 -4.04 -18.54
C HIS A 226 10.60 -4.82 -17.57
N TYR A 227 11.03 -4.95 -16.32
CA TYR A 227 10.32 -5.74 -15.30
C TYR A 227 9.37 -4.93 -14.42
N GLN A 228 9.27 -3.61 -14.62
CA GLN A 228 8.51 -2.72 -13.74
C GLN A 228 7.04 -3.12 -13.55
N CYS A 229 6.43 -3.73 -14.56
CA CYS A 229 5.05 -4.22 -14.51
C CYS A 229 4.79 -5.33 -13.46
N ARG A 230 5.85 -6.01 -13.00
CA ARG A 230 5.78 -7.09 -12.01
C ARG A 230 5.83 -6.59 -10.57
N PHE A 231 6.12 -5.31 -10.37
CA PHE A 231 6.27 -4.75 -9.02
C PHE A 231 4.92 -4.42 -8.39
N ARG A 232 4.81 -4.61 -7.08
CA ARG A 232 3.69 -4.20 -6.22
C ARG A 232 4.27 -3.51 -4.99
N ILE A 233 3.91 -2.26 -4.78
CA ILE A 233 4.66 -1.37 -3.89
C ILE A 233 3.83 -1.09 -2.65
N LEU A 234 4.20 -1.65 -1.52
CA LEU A 234 3.57 -1.35 -0.24
C LEU A 234 3.91 0.10 0.12
N ASP A 235 2.90 0.95 0.05
CA ASP A 235 2.95 2.39 0.26
C ASP A 235 1.76 2.78 1.12
N SER A 236 1.96 2.81 2.43
CA SER A 236 0.89 2.98 3.42
C SER A 236 -0.03 4.16 3.12
N PHE A 237 0.53 5.30 2.70
CA PHE A 237 -0.19 6.57 2.54
C PHE A 237 -0.60 6.88 1.09
N GLY A 238 -0.11 6.09 0.14
CA GLY A 238 -0.46 6.21 -1.28
C GLY A 238 0.29 7.29 -2.04
N THR A 239 0.18 7.20 -3.35
CA THR A 239 0.89 8.00 -4.34
C THR A 239 -0.05 8.43 -5.44
N GLU A 240 -0.30 9.73 -5.52
CA GLU A 240 -1.17 10.31 -6.54
C GLU A 240 -0.41 10.46 -7.88
N PRO A 241 -1.09 10.31 -9.04
CA PRO A 241 -0.47 10.35 -10.36
C PRO A 241 0.39 11.58 -10.63
N ALA A 242 -0.01 12.75 -10.10
CA ALA A 242 0.71 14.01 -10.24
C ALA A 242 2.14 13.97 -9.64
N PHE A 243 2.40 13.11 -8.66
CA PHE A 243 3.71 12.92 -8.04
C PHE A 243 4.47 11.71 -8.57
N ASN A 244 3.81 10.83 -9.33
CA ASN A 244 4.39 9.59 -9.82
C ASN A 244 5.25 9.80 -11.08
N LEU A 245 4.81 10.66 -12.00
CA LEU A 245 5.55 10.96 -13.22
C LEU A 245 6.54 12.11 -12.98
N ALA A 246 7.84 11.80 -12.97
CA ALA A 246 8.90 12.73 -12.55
C ALA A 246 8.90 14.07 -13.33
N SER A 247 8.79 14.02 -14.66
CA SER A 247 8.77 15.20 -15.52
C SER A 247 7.55 16.08 -15.26
N TYR A 248 6.39 15.46 -15.04
CA TYR A 248 5.15 16.15 -14.71
C TYR A 248 5.22 16.80 -13.33
N ALA A 249 5.66 16.03 -12.33
CA ALA A 249 5.80 16.50 -10.96
C ALA A 249 6.72 17.73 -10.87
N HIS A 250 7.88 17.66 -11.55
CA HIS A 250 8.84 18.76 -11.59
C HIS A 250 8.28 20.01 -12.28
N SER A 251 7.71 19.86 -13.48
CA SER A 251 7.19 20.99 -14.26
C SER A 251 5.98 21.69 -13.64
N HIS A 252 5.21 20.98 -12.81
CA HIS A 252 3.99 21.50 -12.17
C HIS A 252 4.18 21.81 -10.67
N GLY A 253 5.41 21.71 -10.15
CA GLY A 253 5.72 22.07 -8.77
C GLY A 253 5.28 21.07 -7.69
N TYR A 254 4.92 19.84 -8.07
CA TYR A 254 4.61 18.77 -7.12
C TYR A 254 5.90 18.23 -6.49
N LYS A 255 6.23 18.74 -5.30
CA LYS A 255 7.43 18.34 -4.56
C LYS A 255 7.19 17.02 -3.83
N THR A 256 8.08 16.05 -4.01
CA THR A 256 8.04 14.77 -3.29
C THR A 256 9.45 14.28 -2.95
N LEU A 257 9.56 13.57 -1.83
CA LEU A 257 10.75 12.83 -1.43
C LEU A 257 10.67 11.33 -1.77
N TRP A 258 9.50 10.86 -2.22
CA TRP A 258 9.20 9.42 -2.36
C TRP A 258 8.70 9.02 -3.74
N GLY A 259 7.98 9.90 -4.46
CA GLY A 259 7.38 9.60 -5.76
C GLY A 259 8.38 9.53 -6.92
N SER A 260 7.94 9.90 -8.12
CA SER A 260 8.77 9.95 -9.34
C SER A 260 9.23 8.60 -9.91
N TRP A 261 8.48 7.52 -9.71
CA TRP A 261 8.85 6.18 -10.20
C TRP A 261 8.28 5.81 -11.56
N GLY A 262 7.27 6.53 -12.07
CA GLY A 262 6.65 6.24 -13.37
C GLY A 262 5.99 4.86 -13.46
N LEU A 263 5.53 4.30 -12.34
CA LEU A 263 4.79 3.03 -12.31
C LEU A 263 3.33 3.25 -12.67
N GLN A 264 2.59 2.20 -13.03
CA GLN A 264 1.12 2.30 -13.08
C GLN A 264 0.60 2.60 -11.66
N PRO A 265 -0.19 3.65 -11.41
CA PRO A 265 -0.59 4.05 -10.06
C PRO A 265 -1.27 2.94 -9.23
N LEU A 266 -1.98 2.01 -9.89
CA LEU A 266 -2.57 0.84 -9.23
C LEU A 266 -1.54 -0.19 -8.72
N GLN A 267 -0.25 -0.06 -9.06
CA GLN A 267 0.81 -0.90 -8.49
C GLN A 267 1.17 -0.51 -7.06
N TYR A 268 0.87 0.71 -6.62
CA TYR A 268 1.00 1.12 -5.23
C TYR A 268 -0.12 0.50 -4.40
N MET A 269 0.21 0.09 -3.18
CA MET A 269 -0.61 -0.74 -2.31
C MET A 269 -0.75 -0.09 -0.93
N THR A 270 -1.93 0.44 -0.64
CA THR A 270 -2.17 1.28 0.55
C THR A 270 -2.60 0.48 1.77
N MET A 271 -2.39 1.08 2.95
CA MET A 271 -2.82 0.54 4.25
C MET A 271 -4.34 0.62 4.43
N PHE A 272 -4.96 1.68 3.91
CA PHE A 272 -6.40 1.91 3.92
C PHE A 272 -6.88 2.37 2.54
N PRO A 273 -8.16 2.23 2.19
CA PRO A 273 -8.69 2.59 0.87
C PRO A 273 -8.92 4.11 0.70
N HIS A 274 -7.93 4.93 1.06
CA HIS A 274 -8.02 6.39 1.04
C HIS A 274 -7.56 7.02 -0.29
N THR A 275 -6.84 6.27 -1.13
CA THR A 275 -6.28 6.76 -2.41
C THR A 275 -6.74 5.85 -3.55
N PRO A 276 -7.88 6.14 -4.21
CA PRO A 276 -8.45 5.29 -5.26
C PRO A 276 -7.55 5.12 -6.50
N ASP A 277 -6.58 6.02 -6.68
CA ASP A 277 -5.53 5.88 -7.70
C ASP A 277 -4.61 4.68 -7.47
N ASN A 278 -4.61 4.14 -6.26
CA ASN A 278 -3.79 3.01 -5.84
C ASN A 278 -4.67 1.81 -5.49
N SER A 279 -4.06 0.63 -5.41
CA SER A 279 -4.74 -0.57 -4.93
C SER A 279 -4.79 -0.58 -3.41
N PHE A 280 -5.97 -0.79 -2.82
CA PHE A 280 -6.06 -1.03 -1.37
C PHE A 280 -5.54 -2.45 -1.06
N LEU A 281 -4.44 -2.57 -0.31
CA LEU A 281 -3.95 -3.88 0.16
C LEU A 281 -4.50 -4.22 1.54
N GLY A 282 -4.43 -3.27 2.48
CA GLY A 282 -4.91 -3.46 3.84
C GLY A 282 -4.07 -4.43 4.66
N PHE A 283 -4.72 -5.01 5.67
CA PHE A 283 -4.19 -5.98 6.61
C PHE A 283 -5.37 -6.73 7.25
N VAL A 284 -5.11 -7.61 8.22
CA VAL A 284 -6.16 -8.31 8.97
C VAL A 284 -6.20 -7.83 10.43
N SER A 285 -7.39 -7.59 10.96
CA SER A 285 -7.56 -7.28 12.37
C SER A 285 -7.39 -8.54 13.24
N GLU A 286 -6.58 -8.47 14.30
CA GLU A 286 -6.44 -9.59 15.24
C GLU A 286 -7.64 -9.63 16.21
N GLU A 287 -8.71 -10.31 15.81
CA GLU A 287 -9.94 -10.48 16.61
C GLU A 287 -9.72 -11.31 17.89
N ALA A 288 -10.67 -11.32 18.82
CA ALA A 288 -10.68 -12.28 19.92
C ALA A 288 -10.99 -13.70 19.41
N VAL A 289 -10.26 -14.71 19.87
CA VAL A 289 -10.60 -16.11 19.57
C VAL A 289 -11.89 -16.41 20.32
N ARG A 290 -13.02 -16.42 19.61
CA ARG A 290 -14.16 -17.23 20.07
C ARG A 290 -13.70 -18.67 19.89
N LYS A 291 -13.07 -19.26 20.91
CA LYS A 291 -13.09 -20.71 20.96
C LYS A 291 -14.58 -21.04 20.98
N GLU A 292 -15.04 -21.89 20.09
CA GLU A 292 -16.27 -22.65 20.32
C GLU A 292 -15.97 -23.52 21.55
N VAL A 293 -16.01 -22.89 22.73
CA VAL A 293 -15.96 -23.57 24.00
C VAL A 293 -17.29 -24.31 24.05
N ARG A 294 -17.20 -25.62 24.27
CA ARG A 294 -18.36 -26.49 24.49
C ARG A 294 -19.27 -25.83 25.53
N GLU A 295 -20.58 -25.93 25.32
CA GLU A 295 -21.62 -25.36 26.20
C GLU A 295 -21.48 -25.80 27.68
N ASP A 296 -20.62 -26.79 27.96
CA ASP A 296 -20.47 -27.48 29.23
C ASP A 296 -19.49 -26.78 30.23
N GLU A 297 -18.75 -25.74 29.81
CA GLU A 297 -17.83 -24.95 30.66
C GLU A 297 -18.34 -23.53 30.96
N LEU A 298 -19.67 -23.37 31.07
CA LEU A 298 -20.32 -22.10 31.43
C LEU A 298 -20.10 -21.77 32.93
N GLU A 299 -18.97 -21.14 33.26
CA GLU A 299 -19.09 -19.93 34.09
C GLU A 299 -19.72 -18.86 33.17
N PRO A 300 -20.82 -18.20 33.56
CA PRO A 300 -21.48 -17.25 32.69
C PRO A 300 -20.50 -16.10 32.38
N GLU A 301 -20.02 -15.96 31.14
CA GLU A 301 -19.22 -14.80 30.71
C GLU A 301 -20.11 -13.54 30.68
N SER A 302 -20.47 -13.06 31.87
CA SER A 302 -20.96 -11.72 32.16
C SER A 302 -19.79 -10.74 32.20
N TYR A 303 -18.98 -10.65 31.14
CA TYR A 303 -17.96 -9.61 31.05
C TYR A 303 -18.47 -8.44 30.24
N GLY A 304 -19.33 -7.64 30.87
CA GLY A 304 -19.53 -6.25 30.46
C GLY A 304 -18.16 -5.54 30.39
N LYS A 305 -17.96 -4.70 29.38
CA LYS A 305 -16.74 -3.90 29.26
C LYS A 305 -16.50 -3.11 30.55
N GLU A 306 -15.28 -3.21 31.07
CA GLU A 306 -14.88 -2.45 32.25
C GLU A 306 -14.80 -0.97 31.91
N ARG A 307 -14.94 -0.10 32.92
CA ARG A 307 -14.79 1.36 32.79
C ARG A 307 -13.31 1.76 32.66
N ILE A 308 -12.64 1.18 31.67
CA ILE A 308 -11.24 1.39 31.31
C ILE A 308 -11.16 2.10 29.95
N ALA A 309 -10.33 3.13 29.89
CA ALA A 309 -9.83 3.75 28.67
C ALA A 309 -8.38 3.35 28.43
N VAL A 310 -8.01 3.04 27.19
CA VAL A 310 -6.63 2.76 26.79
C VAL A 310 -6.20 3.80 25.75
N VAL A 311 -5.12 4.52 26.04
CA VAL A 311 -4.63 5.60 25.18
C VAL A 311 -3.74 5.07 24.06
N TYR A 312 -4.02 5.52 22.85
CA TYR A 312 -3.26 5.22 21.64
C TYR A 312 -2.10 6.21 21.46
N GLY A 313 -0.93 5.80 21.95
CA GLY A 313 0.32 6.50 21.72
C GLY A 313 1.44 5.84 22.52
N LYS A 314 2.37 5.13 21.85
CA LYS A 314 3.39 4.29 22.50
C LYS A 314 4.70 5.01 22.80
N GLN A 315 4.85 6.25 22.35
CA GLN A 315 6.05 7.05 22.56
C GLN A 315 5.72 8.37 23.27
N ASP A 316 6.61 8.79 24.14
CA ASP A 316 6.40 9.94 25.03
C ASP A 316 6.07 11.24 24.30
N TYR A 317 6.72 11.54 23.17
CA TYR A 317 6.44 12.75 22.38
C TYR A 317 4.98 12.85 21.89
N MET A 318 4.28 11.72 21.73
CA MET A 318 2.88 11.69 21.29
C MET A 318 1.94 12.28 22.35
N TRP A 319 2.39 12.34 23.61
CA TRP A 319 1.64 12.84 24.76
C TRP A 319 1.85 14.34 24.99
N GLN A 320 2.79 14.96 24.27
CA GLN A 320 3.09 16.39 24.43
C GLN A 320 1.84 17.25 24.17
N GLY A 321 1.47 18.07 25.15
CA GLY A 321 0.32 18.96 25.07
C GLY A 321 -1.05 18.26 25.15
N LYS A 322 -1.11 17.00 25.58
CA LYS A 322 -2.37 16.21 25.63
C LYS A 322 -2.98 16.09 27.02
N SER A 323 -2.33 16.63 28.06
CA SER A 323 -2.73 16.46 29.47
C SER A 323 -4.17 16.86 29.75
N GLU A 324 -4.63 18.02 29.30
CA GLU A 324 -6.01 18.47 29.55
C GLU A 324 -7.06 17.60 28.84
N TYR A 325 -6.76 17.14 27.62
CA TYR A 325 -7.63 16.24 26.87
C TYR A 325 -7.81 14.89 27.60
N VAL A 326 -6.71 14.26 28.00
CA VAL A 326 -6.77 12.97 28.71
C VAL A 326 -7.30 13.10 30.14
N LYS A 327 -7.14 14.27 30.77
CA LYS A 327 -7.68 14.57 32.10
C LYS A 327 -9.21 14.46 32.11
N VAL A 328 -9.89 15.08 31.15
CA VAL A 328 -11.37 15.02 31.04
C VAL A 328 -11.86 13.57 30.92
N ILE A 329 -11.11 12.72 30.22
CA ILE A 329 -11.44 11.29 30.09
C ILE A 329 -11.20 10.55 31.41
N SER A 330 -10.10 10.85 32.10
CA SER A 330 -9.73 10.23 33.37
C SER A 330 -10.70 10.54 34.52
N GLU A 331 -11.47 11.63 34.41
CA GLU A 331 -12.56 11.95 35.36
C GLU A 331 -13.73 10.94 35.30
N GLU A 332 -13.88 10.22 34.19
CA GLU A 332 -15.01 9.30 33.95
C GLU A 332 -14.58 7.81 33.85
N LEU A 333 -13.29 7.53 33.60
CA LEU A 333 -12.72 6.21 33.27
C LEU A 333 -11.31 6.00 33.87
N GLU A 334 -10.98 4.80 34.37
CA GLU A 334 -9.58 4.44 34.66
C GLU A 334 -8.80 4.46 33.34
N THR A 335 -7.75 5.28 33.25
CA THR A 335 -7.06 5.54 31.98
C THR A 335 -5.66 4.93 31.96
N HIS A 336 -5.43 4.07 30.98
CA HIS A 336 -4.24 3.22 30.83
C HIS A 336 -3.40 3.66 29.63
N ALA A 337 -2.09 3.43 29.72
CA ALA A 337 -1.13 3.70 28.64
C ALA A 337 -0.16 2.52 28.44
N THR A 338 0.44 2.45 27.25
CA THR A 338 1.46 1.44 26.89
C THR A 338 2.70 2.11 26.31
N VAL A 339 3.26 3.05 27.06
CA VAL A 339 4.30 3.97 26.59
C VAL A 339 5.68 3.45 26.99
N TYR A 340 6.59 3.42 26.02
CA TYR A 340 8.00 3.21 26.29
C TYR A 340 8.59 4.39 27.07
N GLN A 341 9.14 4.12 28.26
CA GLN A 341 9.83 5.11 29.08
C GLN A 341 11.31 4.76 29.18
N PRO A 342 12.21 5.53 28.53
CA PRO A 342 13.64 5.34 28.71
C PRO A 342 14.04 5.74 30.14
N PRO A 343 14.97 5.01 30.78
CA PRO A 343 15.46 5.35 32.11
C PRO A 343 15.97 6.79 32.20
N GLY A 344 15.67 7.48 33.30
CA GLY A 344 16.21 8.82 33.60
C GLY A 344 15.62 10.00 32.82
N HIS A 345 14.53 9.81 32.05
CA HIS A 345 13.88 10.88 31.29
C HIS A 345 12.59 11.34 31.97
N ALA A 346 12.32 12.65 31.96
CA ALA A 346 11.05 13.22 32.40
C ALA A 346 9.92 12.75 31.47
N SER A 347 8.82 12.32 32.07
CA SER A 347 7.67 11.74 31.35
C SER A 347 6.62 12.82 31.07
N ASN A 348 6.17 12.93 29.82
CA ASN A 348 5.00 13.73 29.44
C ASN A 348 3.67 13.06 29.83
N ILE A 349 3.72 11.80 30.27
CA ILE A 349 2.55 11.07 30.76
C ILE A 349 2.12 11.64 32.13
N PRO A 350 0.87 12.12 32.28
CA PRO A 350 0.37 12.59 33.57
C PRO A 350 0.35 11.50 34.65
N SER A 351 0.54 11.87 35.92
CA SER A 351 0.62 10.92 37.05
C SER A 351 -0.66 10.13 37.31
N PHE A 352 -1.81 10.62 36.86
CA PHE A 352 -3.10 9.93 36.96
C PHE A 352 -3.30 8.85 35.88
N ILE A 353 -2.34 8.68 34.96
CA ILE A 353 -2.38 7.65 33.92
C ILE A 353 -1.61 6.41 34.37
N ARG A 354 -2.23 5.24 34.26
CA ARG A 354 -1.60 3.96 34.57
C ARG A 354 -0.81 3.45 33.37
N ASN A 355 0.51 3.70 33.36
CA ASN A 355 1.39 3.18 32.30
C ASN A 355 1.80 1.72 32.57
N HIS A 356 1.61 0.85 31.57
CA HIS A 356 2.00 -0.56 31.61
C HIS A 356 3.34 -0.83 30.92
N GLY A 357 4.00 0.21 30.40
CA GLY A 357 5.15 0.04 29.52
C GLY A 357 4.76 -0.59 28.19
N LEU A 358 5.76 -1.07 27.44
CA LEU A 358 5.50 -1.83 26.22
C LEU A 358 4.98 -3.22 26.57
N LEU A 359 3.74 -3.51 26.16
CA LEU A 359 3.13 -4.82 26.30
C LEU A 359 3.44 -5.70 25.10
N THR A 360 3.53 -7.02 25.32
CA THR A 360 3.44 -7.99 24.23
C THR A 360 2.06 -7.91 23.57
N GLN A 361 1.94 -8.33 22.31
CA GLN A 361 0.66 -8.27 21.59
C GLN A 361 -0.45 -8.98 22.37
N GLU A 362 -0.18 -10.16 22.93
CA GLU A 362 -1.17 -10.91 23.69
C GLU A 362 -1.69 -10.15 24.93
N HIS A 363 -0.78 -9.54 25.71
CA HIS A 363 -1.16 -8.73 26.87
C HIS A 363 -1.91 -7.45 26.45
N PHE A 364 -1.52 -6.83 25.34
CA PHE A 364 -2.20 -5.66 24.80
C PHE A 364 -3.64 -6.00 24.36
N LEU A 365 -3.84 -7.11 23.64
CA LEU A 365 -5.18 -7.57 23.25
C LEU A 365 -6.03 -7.96 24.46
N ARG A 366 -5.44 -8.57 25.51
CA ARG A 366 -6.14 -8.83 26.78
C ARG A 366 -6.61 -7.54 27.45
N LEU A 367 -5.80 -6.48 27.44
CA LEU A 367 -6.19 -5.16 27.94
C LEU A 367 -7.34 -4.56 27.12
N LEU A 368 -7.26 -4.60 25.79
CA LEU A 368 -8.32 -4.09 24.91
C LEU A 368 -9.64 -4.87 25.04
N ARG A 369 -9.61 -6.19 25.28
CA ARG A 369 -10.82 -6.98 25.52
C ARG A 369 -11.60 -6.48 26.74
N ARG A 370 -10.91 -6.02 27.77
CA ARG A 370 -11.54 -5.47 28.99
C ARG A 370 -11.97 -4.02 28.82
N ALA A 371 -11.22 -3.24 28.04
CA ALA A 371 -11.45 -1.81 27.86
C ALA A 371 -12.76 -1.48 27.13
N LYS A 372 -13.40 -0.39 27.57
CA LYS A 372 -14.57 0.22 26.90
C LYS A 372 -14.15 1.20 25.83
N LEU A 373 -13.09 1.97 26.07
CA LEU A 373 -12.69 3.11 25.25
C LEU A 373 -11.23 2.97 24.79
N PHE A 374 -10.98 3.24 23.51
CA PHE A 374 -9.64 3.41 22.95
C PHE A 374 -9.48 4.87 22.51
N VAL A 375 -8.46 5.56 23.00
CA VAL A 375 -8.35 7.03 22.93
C VAL A 375 -7.21 7.46 22.02
N GLY A 376 -7.53 8.01 20.86
CA GLY A 376 -6.59 8.63 19.94
C GLY A 376 -6.08 9.99 20.44
N LEU A 377 -4.76 10.22 20.34
CA LEU A 377 -4.10 11.49 20.70
C LEU A 377 -3.91 12.47 19.54
N GLY A 378 -4.22 12.03 18.31
CA GLY A 378 -4.01 12.77 17.07
C GLY A 378 -2.79 12.28 16.27
N PHE A 379 -1.93 11.47 16.88
CA PHE A 379 -0.83 10.76 16.22
C PHE A 379 -0.59 9.42 16.94
N PRO A 380 -0.21 8.34 16.24
CA PRO A 380 0.03 8.23 14.80
C PRO A 380 -1.26 8.24 13.96
N TYR A 381 -1.12 8.64 12.69
CA TYR A 381 -2.22 8.65 11.72
C TYR A 381 -2.44 7.25 11.14
N GLU A 382 -3.70 6.87 10.91
CA GLU A 382 -4.09 5.72 10.07
C GLU A 382 -3.28 4.45 10.37
N GLY A 383 -3.15 4.11 11.65
CA GLY A 383 -2.52 2.86 12.09
C GLY A 383 -3.54 1.73 12.28
N PRO A 384 -3.10 0.48 12.43
CA PRO A 384 -4.00 -0.67 12.59
C PRO A 384 -4.69 -0.76 13.96
N ALA A 385 -4.10 -0.16 15.00
CA ALA A 385 -4.55 -0.35 16.38
C ALA A 385 -6.01 0.05 16.66
N PRO A 386 -6.54 1.16 16.09
CA PRO A 386 -7.97 1.47 16.21
C PRO A 386 -8.89 0.39 15.64
N ILE A 387 -8.52 -0.24 14.52
CA ILE A 387 -9.31 -1.32 13.92
C ILE A 387 -9.28 -2.58 14.82
N GLU A 388 -8.12 -2.90 15.41
CA GLU A 388 -7.99 -3.99 16.38
C GLU A 388 -8.82 -3.71 17.65
N ALA A 389 -8.82 -2.48 18.15
CA ALA A 389 -9.60 -2.09 19.31
C ALA A 389 -11.12 -2.22 19.06
N ILE A 390 -11.60 -1.76 17.90
CA ILE A 390 -13.02 -1.88 17.50
C ILE A 390 -13.42 -3.36 17.34
N ALA A 391 -12.56 -4.17 16.73
CA ALA A 391 -12.77 -5.62 16.59
C ALA A 391 -12.86 -6.34 17.95
N LEU A 392 -12.22 -5.80 18.98
CA LEU A 392 -12.30 -6.29 20.36
C LEU A 392 -13.43 -5.65 21.17
N GLY A 393 -14.28 -4.81 20.55
CA GLY A 393 -15.46 -4.20 21.18
C GLY A 393 -15.18 -2.89 21.94
N CYS A 394 -14.01 -2.28 21.77
CA CYS A 394 -13.80 -0.91 22.23
C CYS A 394 -14.52 0.08 21.31
N VAL A 395 -14.93 1.21 21.89
CA VAL A 395 -15.27 2.40 21.10
C VAL A 395 -14.00 3.23 20.91
N PHE A 396 -13.74 3.70 19.68
CA PHE A 396 -12.60 4.54 19.36
C PHE A 396 -12.99 6.02 19.42
N LEU A 397 -12.37 6.77 20.34
CA LEU A 397 -12.49 8.22 20.42
C LEU A 397 -11.28 8.86 19.76
N GLN A 398 -11.48 9.70 18.76
CA GLN A 398 -10.39 10.29 17.98
C GLN A 398 -10.52 11.81 17.85
N PRO A 399 -9.40 12.53 17.69
CA PRO A 399 -9.42 13.96 17.42
C PRO A 399 -9.93 14.29 16.01
N ARG A 400 -10.72 15.36 15.91
CA ARG A 400 -10.98 16.11 14.68
C ARG A 400 -9.80 17.02 14.35
N PHE A 401 -9.48 17.15 13.07
CA PHE A 401 -8.53 18.14 12.55
C PHE A 401 -9.29 19.20 11.76
N ASP A 402 -9.28 20.42 12.28
CA ASP A 402 -9.84 21.59 11.64
C ASP A 402 -8.84 22.77 11.78
N PRO A 403 -8.14 23.16 10.71
CA PRO A 403 -8.26 22.61 9.35
C PRO A 403 -7.72 21.16 9.23
N PRO A 404 -8.14 20.40 8.19
CA PRO A 404 -7.56 19.09 7.88
C PRO A 404 -6.05 19.11 7.71
N HIS A 405 -5.34 18.07 8.14
CA HIS A 405 -3.89 17.96 7.93
C HIS A 405 -3.57 17.46 6.52
N SER A 406 -2.50 17.98 5.94
CA SER A 406 -2.00 17.63 4.60
C SER A 406 -0.50 17.89 4.47
N SER A 407 0.07 17.65 3.29
CA SER A 407 1.47 17.99 2.97
C SER A 407 1.82 19.46 3.17
N ASP A 408 0.83 20.34 3.11
CA ASP A 408 1.02 21.80 3.09
C ASP A 408 1.09 22.41 4.49
N ASN A 409 0.47 21.77 5.48
CA ASN A 409 0.32 22.30 6.84
C ASN A 409 0.78 21.35 7.95
N ASN A 410 1.30 20.16 7.62
CA ASN A 410 1.73 19.19 8.61
C ASN A 410 3.09 18.56 8.26
N ASP A 411 4.07 18.68 9.17
CA ASP A 411 5.45 18.21 8.93
C ASP A 411 5.55 16.70 8.64
N PHE A 412 4.65 15.88 9.21
CA PHE A 412 4.64 14.44 8.94
C PHE A 412 4.29 14.14 7.47
N TYR A 413 3.37 14.91 6.89
CA TYR A 413 2.93 14.74 5.51
C TYR A 413 3.84 15.44 4.50
N LYS A 414 4.73 16.32 4.95
CA LYS A 414 5.65 17.05 4.08
C LYS A 414 6.49 16.10 3.22
N GLY A 415 6.45 16.31 1.90
CA GLY A 415 7.17 15.52 0.91
C GLY A 415 6.55 14.16 0.58
N LYS A 416 5.45 13.75 1.23
CA LYS A 416 4.67 12.57 0.80
C LYS A 416 4.06 12.83 -0.59
N PRO A 417 3.96 11.82 -1.46
CA PRO A 417 3.55 11.99 -2.86
C PRO A 417 2.02 12.04 -3.03
N THR A 418 1.35 12.88 -2.23
CA THR A 418 -0.11 13.00 -2.24
C THR A 418 -0.54 14.38 -1.72
N THR A 419 -1.60 14.94 -2.31
CA THR A 419 -2.29 16.15 -1.84
C THR A 419 -3.44 15.86 -0.87
N ARG A 420 -3.63 14.59 -0.48
CA ARG A 420 -4.73 14.16 0.37
C ARG A 420 -4.75 14.92 1.69
N GLN A 421 -5.95 15.36 2.06
CA GLN A 421 -6.23 16.01 3.32
C GLN A 421 -6.95 15.04 4.26
N ILE A 422 -6.60 15.06 5.55
CA ILE A 422 -7.20 14.21 6.57
C ILE A 422 -7.91 15.03 7.65
N SER A 423 -9.19 14.76 7.87
CA SER A 423 -10.07 15.49 8.81
C SER A 423 -10.05 14.93 10.24
N SER A 424 -9.40 13.79 10.46
CA SER A 424 -9.31 13.12 11.75
C SER A 424 -8.08 12.22 11.81
N GLN A 425 -7.76 11.70 13.01
CA GLN A 425 -6.61 10.81 13.19
C GLN A 425 -6.69 9.54 12.33
N HIS A 426 -7.90 9.04 12.10
CA HIS A 426 -8.14 7.84 11.31
C HIS A 426 -9.38 8.01 10.40
N PRO A 427 -9.23 8.67 9.23
CA PRO A 427 -10.35 8.97 8.33
C PRO A 427 -11.14 7.74 7.88
N TYR A 428 -10.49 6.59 7.67
CA TYR A 428 -11.23 5.36 7.37
C TYR A 428 -12.20 4.96 8.50
N ALA A 429 -11.80 5.08 9.76
CA ALA A 429 -12.64 4.72 10.89
C ALA A 429 -13.79 5.74 11.04
N GLU A 430 -13.54 7.01 10.74
CA GLU A 430 -14.57 8.04 10.68
C GLU A 430 -15.61 7.76 9.58
N GLU A 431 -15.15 7.50 8.36
CA GLU A 431 -15.99 7.48 7.15
C GLU A 431 -16.68 6.12 6.92
N PHE A 432 -15.99 5.00 7.18
CA PHE A 432 -16.48 3.65 6.83
C PHE A 432 -17.02 2.87 8.03
N ILE A 433 -16.70 3.29 9.26
CA ILE A 433 -17.21 2.64 10.48
C ILE A 433 -18.18 3.59 11.20
N GLY A 434 -17.72 4.78 11.59
CA GLY A 434 -18.55 5.81 12.22
C GLY A 434 -19.16 5.40 13.56
N LYS A 435 -20.15 6.17 14.01
CA LYS A 435 -20.89 5.88 15.25
C LYS A 435 -21.72 4.59 15.10
N PRO A 436 -21.90 3.79 16.17
CA PRO A 436 -21.48 4.06 17.55
C PRO A 436 -20.03 3.68 17.88
N TYR A 437 -19.30 3.06 16.95
CA TYR A 437 -17.95 2.52 17.16
C TYR A 437 -16.85 3.58 17.19
N VAL A 438 -17.06 4.69 16.49
CA VAL A 438 -16.06 5.75 16.31
C VAL A 438 -16.69 7.10 16.60
N TRP A 439 -16.03 7.86 17.46
CA TRP A 439 -16.44 9.20 17.87
C TRP A 439 -15.32 10.18 17.56
N THR A 440 -15.58 11.17 16.69
CA THR A 440 -14.63 12.23 16.34
C THR A 440 -14.97 13.51 17.10
N VAL A 441 -14.08 13.97 17.98
CA VAL A 441 -14.29 15.11 18.89
C VAL A 441 -13.29 16.24 18.67
N ASN A 442 -13.69 17.47 18.99
CA ASN A 442 -12.76 18.59 19.14
C ASN A 442 -12.04 18.48 20.50
N VAL A 443 -10.76 18.10 20.46
CA VAL A 443 -9.95 17.89 21.68
C VAL A 443 -9.67 19.15 22.50
N THR A 444 -9.94 20.34 21.97
CA THR A 444 -9.82 21.60 22.70
C THR A 444 -11.10 21.99 23.44
N ASN A 445 -12.22 21.28 23.18
CA ASN A 445 -13.51 21.53 23.80
C ASN A 445 -13.83 20.44 24.82
N SER A 446 -13.59 20.71 26.11
CA SER A 446 -13.83 19.78 27.20
C SER A 446 -15.28 19.31 27.32
N THR A 447 -16.26 20.13 26.90
CA THR A 447 -17.66 19.75 26.89
C THR A 447 -17.93 18.68 25.83
N ASP A 448 -17.41 18.86 24.61
CA ASP A 448 -17.54 17.88 23.51
C ASP A 448 -16.95 16.52 23.90
N ILE A 449 -15.76 16.54 24.53
CA ILE A 449 -15.10 15.33 25.05
C ILE A 449 -15.98 14.64 26.11
N ARG A 450 -16.45 15.39 27.12
CA ARG A 450 -17.23 14.84 28.24
C ARG A 450 -18.57 14.27 27.78
N GLU A 451 -19.27 14.97 26.89
CA GLU A 451 -20.54 14.49 26.32
C GLU A 451 -20.33 13.23 25.48
N ALA A 452 -19.29 13.19 24.65
CA ALA A 452 -18.94 12.00 23.88
C ALA A 452 -18.63 10.81 24.81
N VAL A 453 -17.79 10.99 25.84
CA VAL A 453 -17.45 9.91 26.79
C VAL A 453 -18.69 9.39 27.52
N ARG A 454 -19.58 10.27 27.99
CA ARG A 454 -20.83 9.86 28.65
C ARG A 454 -21.78 9.12 27.73
N ALA A 455 -21.90 9.57 26.48
CA ALA A 455 -22.67 8.86 25.46
C ALA A 455 -22.08 7.47 25.16
N ILE A 456 -20.75 7.35 25.10
CA ILE A 456 -20.06 6.06 24.91
C ILE A 456 -20.32 5.10 26.07
N LEU A 457 -20.27 5.59 27.31
CA LEU A 457 -20.51 4.79 28.50
C LEU A 457 -21.94 4.25 28.59
N SER A 458 -22.91 4.98 28.04
CA SER A 458 -24.32 4.59 27.98
C SER A 458 -24.69 3.77 26.75
N THR A 459 -23.82 3.67 25.75
CA THR A 459 -24.07 2.92 24.51
C THR A 459 -23.53 1.50 24.62
N GLU A 460 -24.36 0.50 24.37
CA GLU A 460 -23.91 -0.88 24.17
C GLU A 460 -23.35 -1.05 22.74
N VAL A 461 -22.14 -1.62 22.63
CA VAL A 461 -21.45 -1.79 21.34
C VAL A 461 -20.98 -3.24 21.23
N LYS A 462 -21.43 -3.93 20.19
CA LYS A 462 -20.98 -5.29 19.86
C LYS A 462 -19.60 -5.23 19.20
N SER A 463 -18.79 -6.30 19.25
CA SER A 463 -17.56 -6.33 18.45
C SER A 463 -17.89 -6.25 16.95
N PHE A 464 -17.04 -5.54 16.20
CA PHE A 464 -17.21 -5.35 14.76
C PHE A 464 -15.86 -5.34 14.05
N THR A 465 -15.73 -6.15 13.00
CA THR A 465 -14.59 -6.10 12.10
C THR A 465 -15.14 -5.89 10.69
N PRO A 466 -14.73 -4.83 9.97
CA PRO A 466 -15.10 -4.69 8.56
C PRO A 466 -14.59 -5.89 7.75
N GLN A 467 -15.42 -6.40 6.83
CA GLN A 467 -15.11 -7.61 6.06
C GLN A 467 -13.73 -7.56 5.40
N GLU A 468 -13.34 -6.42 4.83
CA GLU A 468 -12.05 -6.21 4.18
C GLU A 468 -10.81 -6.29 5.10
N PHE A 469 -11.01 -6.21 6.42
CA PHE A 469 -9.98 -6.42 7.43
C PHE A 469 -10.07 -7.81 8.11
N THR A 470 -10.83 -8.75 7.53
CA THR A 470 -10.83 -10.16 7.93
C THR A 470 -9.87 -10.99 7.07
N CYS A 471 -9.47 -12.19 7.54
CA CYS A 471 -8.67 -13.13 6.72
C CYS A 471 -9.36 -13.45 5.39
N VAL A 472 -10.68 -13.67 5.39
CA VAL A 472 -11.45 -13.98 4.17
C VAL A 472 -11.46 -12.79 3.22
N GLY A 473 -11.76 -11.59 3.72
CA GLY A 473 -11.78 -10.39 2.89
C GLY A 473 -10.41 -10.09 2.28
N MET A 474 -9.31 -10.26 3.02
CA MET A 474 -7.98 -10.10 2.45
C MET A 474 -7.65 -11.18 1.40
N LEU A 475 -8.03 -12.44 1.64
CA LEU A 475 -7.87 -13.52 0.65
C LEU A 475 -8.60 -13.21 -0.65
N GLU A 476 -9.87 -12.80 -0.57
CA GLU A 476 -10.68 -12.43 -1.75
C GLU A 476 -10.05 -11.29 -2.54
N ARG A 477 -9.61 -10.24 -1.83
CA ARG A 477 -9.00 -9.05 -2.43
C ARG A 477 -7.69 -9.38 -3.14
N VAL A 478 -6.76 -10.04 -2.44
CA VAL A 478 -5.45 -10.39 -2.99
C VAL A 478 -5.59 -11.42 -4.12
N HIS A 479 -6.53 -12.36 -4.01
CA HIS A 479 -6.83 -13.30 -5.08
C HIS A 479 -7.34 -12.58 -6.33
N GLY A 480 -8.25 -11.62 -6.19
CA GLY A 480 -8.73 -10.79 -7.30
C GLY A 480 -7.58 -10.05 -7.99
N TYR A 481 -6.70 -9.41 -7.21
CA TYR A 481 -5.54 -8.71 -7.76
C TYR A 481 -4.58 -9.64 -8.51
N ILE A 482 -4.20 -10.78 -7.94
CA ILE A 482 -3.25 -11.70 -8.60
C ILE A 482 -3.83 -12.32 -9.87
N THR A 483 -5.15 -12.57 -9.86
CA THR A 483 -5.82 -13.19 -11.00
C THR A 483 -6.02 -12.19 -12.14
N HIS A 484 -6.31 -10.92 -11.83
CA HIS A 484 -6.81 -9.98 -12.84
C HIS A 484 -5.97 -8.71 -13.05
N GLN A 485 -5.20 -8.23 -12.07
CA GLN A 485 -4.35 -7.05 -12.26
C GLN A 485 -3.07 -7.40 -13.02
N ASN A 486 -3.09 -7.18 -14.34
CA ASN A 486 -1.96 -7.41 -15.23
C ASN A 486 -1.45 -6.11 -15.85
N PHE A 487 -0.31 -5.61 -15.36
CA PHE A 487 0.35 -4.42 -15.90
C PHE A 487 1.43 -4.75 -16.95
N CYS A 488 1.67 -6.03 -17.24
CA CYS A 488 2.69 -6.48 -18.19
C CYS A 488 2.15 -6.62 -19.62
N SER A 489 0.82 -6.54 -19.80
CA SER A 489 0.22 -6.47 -21.12
C SER A 489 0.34 -5.06 -21.68
N LYS A 490 0.53 -4.96 -23.01
CA LYS A 490 0.40 -3.69 -23.75
C LYS A 490 -1.06 -3.37 -24.10
N SER A 491 -1.98 -4.31 -23.87
CA SER A 491 -3.40 -4.09 -24.08
C SER A 491 -3.98 -3.19 -23.00
N VAL A 492 -5.08 -2.54 -23.35
CA VAL A 492 -5.91 -1.78 -22.41
C VAL A 492 -6.38 -2.68 -21.26
N PRO A 493 -6.50 -2.17 -20.01
CA PRO A 493 -7.01 -2.95 -18.88
C PRO A 493 -8.43 -3.46 -19.15
N THR A 494 -8.66 -4.74 -18.90
CA THR A 494 -9.99 -5.38 -19.00
C THR A 494 -10.62 -5.65 -17.64
N TRP A 495 -9.90 -5.35 -16.55
CA TRP A 495 -10.36 -5.52 -15.18
C TRP A 495 -10.13 -4.23 -14.37
N PRO A 496 -11.13 -3.73 -13.64
CA PRO A 496 -12.52 -4.23 -13.60
C PRO A 496 -13.22 -4.12 -14.97
N PRO A 497 -14.31 -4.87 -15.21
CA PRO A 497 -15.00 -4.87 -16.50
C PRO A 497 -15.66 -3.52 -16.79
N GLU A 498 -15.83 -3.17 -18.06
CA GLU A 498 -16.50 -1.94 -18.49
C GLU A 498 -17.94 -1.84 -17.95
N SER A 499 -18.61 -2.97 -17.71
CA SER A 499 -19.95 -3.02 -17.09
C SER A 499 -20.02 -2.35 -15.72
N ALA A 500 -18.89 -2.29 -15.01
CA ALA A 500 -18.77 -1.64 -13.71
C ALA A 500 -18.74 -0.10 -13.81
N LEU A 501 -18.45 0.46 -14.99
CA LEU A 501 -18.32 1.89 -15.20
C LEU A 501 -19.64 2.62 -14.95
N ARG A 502 -19.58 3.61 -14.06
CA ARG A 502 -20.63 4.61 -13.82
C ARG A 502 -20.00 5.98 -14.03
N VAL A 503 -20.44 6.66 -15.08
CA VAL A 503 -19.85 7.93 -15.49
C VAL A 503 -20.54 9.08 -14.77
N HIS A 504 -19.76 9.93 -14.10
CA HIS A 504 -20.26 11.13 -13.45
C HIS A 504 -19.50 12.38 -13.92
N LEU A 505 -20.21 13.47 -14.18
CA LEU A 505 -19.60 14.77 -14.43
C LEU A 505 -19.58 15.58 -13.13
N GLY A 506 -18.40 15.75 -12.55
CA GLY A 506 -18.20 16.50 -11.31
C GLY A 506 -18.60 17.97 -11.41
N PRO A 507 -19.06 18.60 -10.32
CA PRO A 507 -19.09 20.06 -10.21
C PRO A 507 -17.68 20.66 -10.31
N LEU A 508 -17.59 21.97 -10.57
CA LEU A 508 -16.33 22.70 -10.45
C LEU A 508 -15.78 22.59 -9.03
N GLY A 509 -14.46 22.51 -8.89
CA GLY A 509 -13.79 22.39 -7.59
C GLY A 509 -13.99 21.03 -6.90
N GLN A 510 -14.48 20.00 -7.58
CA GLN A 510 -14.65 18.65 -7.02
C GLN A 510 -13.76 17.64 -7.74
N SER A 511 -13.11 16.76 -6.97
CA SER A 511 -12.31 15.67 -7.50
C SER A 511 -13.17 14.47 -7.86
N CYS A 512 -12.63 13.52 -8.63
CA CYS A 512 -13.37 12.29 -8.91
C CYS A 512 -13.55 11.42 -7.65
N VAL A 513 -12.63 11.50 -6.69
CA VAL A 513 -12.80 10.89 -5.36
C VAL A 513 -14.09 11.38 -4.70
N SER A 514 -14.28 12.70 -4.61
CA SER A 514 -15.45 13.27 -3.91
C SER A 514 -16.76 13.04 -4.67
N VAL A 515 -16.71 13.11 -6.01
CA VAL A 515 -17.87 12.88 -6.88
C VAL A 515 -18.39 11.44 -6.78
N CYS A 516 -17.51 10.45 -6.88
CA CYS A 516 -17.90 9.06 -6.76
C CYS A 516 -18.40 8.77 -5.34
N ARG A 517 -17.70 9.26 -4.31
CA ARG A 517 -18.08 9.06 -2.91
C ARG A 517 -19.48 9.59 -2.59
N ARG A 518 -19.81 10.81 -3.05
CA ARG A 518 -21.14 11.42 -2.85
C ARG A 518 -22.27 10.58 -3.48
N SER A 519 -21.93 9.78 -4.48
CA SER A 519 -22.86 8.87 -5.16
C SER A 519 -22.84 7.46 -4.56
N SER A 520 -22.20 7.25 -3.39
CA SER A 520 -21.98 5.94 -2.78
C SER A 520 -21.22 4.96 -3.70
N LEU A 521 -20.29 5.49 -4.49
CA LEU A 521 -19.42 4.75 -5.39
C LEU A 521 -17.95 5.02 -5.06
N PHE A 522 -17.06 4.25 -5.69
CA PHE A 522 -15.61 4.44 -5.59
C PHE A 522 -15.06 4.87 -6.95
N CYS A 523 -14.06 5.76 -6.97
CA CYS A 523 -13.39 6.12 -8.23
C CYS A 523 -12.54 4.95 -8.73
N GLU A 524 -12.57 4.66 -10.03
CA GLU A 524 -11.89 3.53 -10.64
C GLU A 524 -10.95 4.00 -11.77
N PRO A 525 -9.66 4.20 -11.48
CA PRO A 525 -8.73 4.80 -12.43
C PRO A 525 -8.46 3.91 -13.65
N ALA A 526 -8.61 2.58 -13.54
CA ALA A 526 -8.41 1.68 -14.68
C ALA A 526 -9.41 1.96 -15.83
N LEU A 527 -10.56 2.57 -15.54
CA LEU A 527 -11.63 2.81 -16.50
C LEU A 527 -11.58 4.22 -17.15
N PHE A 528 -10.61 5.08 -16.80
CA PHE A 528 -10.48 6.41 -17.40
C PHE A 528 -10.32 6.37 -18.93
N HIS A 529 -9.70 5.33 -19.47
CA HIS A 529 -9.49 5.21 -20.91
C HIS A 529 -10.80 5.16 -21.71
N HIS A 530 -11.90 4.64 -21.14
CA HIS A 530 -13.25 4.68 -21.77
C HIS A 530 -13.83 6.10 -21.84
N LEU A 531 -13.36 6.99 -20.97
CA LEU A 531 -13.83 8.38 -20.84
C LEU A 531 -13.01 9.36 -21.67
N ASN A 532 -11.83 8.95 -22.16
CA ASN A 532 -10.91 9.82 -22.87
C ASN A 532 -11.25 9.95 -24.37
N THR A 533 -12.52 10.17 -24.70
CA THR A 533 -13.02 10.32 -26.07
C THR A 533 -14.12 11.38 -26.17
N LEU A 534 -14.29 12.02 -27.32
CA LEU A 534 -15.40 12.97 -27.56
C LEU A 534 -16.79 12.32 -27.47
N ALA A 535 -16.87 11.03 -27.80
CA ALA A 535 -18.09 10.25 -27.66
C ALA A 535 -18.54 10.15 -26.19
N ALA A 536 -17.61 10.09 -25.24
CA ALA A 536 -17.94 10.05 -23.81
C ALA A 536 -18.67 11.31 -23.34
N PHE A 537 -18.25 12.49 -23.80
CA PHE A 537 -18.94 13.76 -23.53
C PHE A 537 -20.31 13.81 -24.22
N SER A 538 -20.37 13.37 -25.48
CA SER A 538 -21.61 13.38 -26.27
C SER A 538 -22.71 12.51 -25.65
N ARG A 539 -22.34 11.35 -25.08
CA ARG A 539 -23.27 10.47 -24.34
C ARG A 539 -23.90 11.13 -23.10
N LEU A 540 -23.25 12.15 -22.54
CA LEU A 540 -23.78 12.95 -21.44
C LEU A 540 -24.53 14.20 -21.92
N GLY A 541 -24.80 14.33 -23.22
CA GLY A 541 -25.43 15.51 -23.80
C GLY A 541 -24.53 16.74 -23.84
N LEU A 542 -23.22 16.57 -23.69
CA LEU A 542 -22.23 17.67 -23.72
C LEU A 542 -21.62 17.76 -25.11
N GLY A 543 -21.91 18.84 -25.85
CA GLY A 543 -21.21 19.12 -27.10
C GLY A 543 -19.95 19.96 -26.84
N CYS A 544 -18.83 19.55 -27.41
CA CYS A 544 -17.55 20.25 -27.34
C CYS A 544 -17.43 21.26 -28.49
N SER A 545 -17.29 22.56 -28.19
CA SER A 545 -17.01 23.57 -29.23
C SER A 545 -15.56 23.50 -29.71
N SER A 546 -14.66 23.08 -28.84
CA SER A 546 -13.28 22.74 -29.19
C SER A 546 -12.71 21.71 -28.22
N THR A 547 -11.64 21.07 -28.65
CA THR A 547 -11.01 19.97 -27.95
C THR A 547 -9.54 20.29 -27.75
N VAL A 548 -9.05 20.06 -26.54
CA VAL A 548 -7.63 20.18 -26.19
C VAL A 548 -7.11 18.81 -25.78
N GLN A 549 -5.98 18.41 -26.34
CA GLN A 549 -5.27 17.18 -25.99
C GLN A 549 -3.92 17.57 -25.38
N GLU A 550 -3.78 17.38 -24.07
CA GLU A 550 -2.59 17.79 -23.33
C GLU A 550 -2.29 16.81 -22.17
N THR A 551 -1.06 16.90 -21.65
CA THR A 551 -0.63 16.17 -20.45
C THR A 551 -1.11 16.90 -19.20
N ASN A 552 -2.25 16.50 -18.63
CA ASN A 552 -2.82 17.13 -17.44
C ASN A 552 -3.57 16.12 -16.57
N HIS A 553 -3.15 15.93 -15.31
CA HIS A 553 -3.75 14.92 -14.43
C HIS A 553 -5.24 15.16 -14.10
N LEU A 554 -5.77 16.35 -14.41
CA LEU A 554 -7.18 16.68 -14.22
C LEU A 554 -8.07 16.23 -15.38
N PHE A 555 -7.51 15.76 -16.50
CA PHE A 555 -8.25 15.29 -17.67
C PHE A 555 -8.65 13.81 -17.52
N PRO A 556 -9.76 13.35 -18.16
CA PRO A 556 -10.64 14.10 -19.07
C PRO A 556 -11.56 15.09 -18.33
N SER A 557 -11.77 16.26 -18.93
CA SER A 557 -12.52 17.35 -18.30
C SER A 557 -13.34 18.17 -19.29
N TYR A 558 -14.33 18.90 -18.77
CA TYR A 558 -15.20 19.79 -19.53
C TYR A 558 -15.20 21.17 -18.90
N SER A 559 -14.85 22.20 -19.67
CA SER A 559 -15.04 23.59 -19.27
C SER A 559 -16.42 24.07 -19.70
N PRO A 560 -17.30 24.49 -18.78
CA PRO A 560 -18.58 25.08 -19.17
C PRO A 560 -18.38 26.42 -19.88
N TRP A 561 -17.27 27.11 -19.61
CA TRP A 561 -16.86 28.31 -20.33
C TRP A 561 -16.31 27.91 -21.70
N GLY A 562 -16.93 28.38 -22.78
CA GLY A 562 -16.48 28.05 -24.14
C GLY A 562 -16.73 26.60 -24.58
N ARG A 563 -17.27 25.73 -23.72
CA ARG A 563 -17.58 24.31 -24.00
C ARG A 563 -16.35 23.53 -24.48
N HIS A 564 -15.23 23.72 -23.80
CA HIS A 564 -13.95 23.06 -24.11
C HIS A 564 -13.91 21.65 -23.49
N CYS A 565 -13.49 20.66 -24.28
CA CYS A 565 -13.28 19.29 -23.78
C CYS A 565 -11.79 18.97 -23.75
N GLY A 566 -11.28 18.63 -22.56
CA GLY A 566 -9.89 18.22 -22.32
C GLY A 566 -9.76 16.70 -22.38
N LEU A 567 -8.80 16.22 -23.16
CA LEU A 567 -8.43 14.81 -23.31
C LEU A 567 -6.98 14.60 -22.89
N GLN A 568 -6.72 13.53 -22.14
CA GLN A 568 -5.40 13.17 -21.63
C GLN A 568 -4.52 12.58 -22.74
N LEU A 569 -3.26 13.02 -22.82
CA LEU A 569 -2.24 12.43 -23.69
C LEU A 569 -1.36 11.38 -23.00
N GLU A 570 -1.14 11.51 -21.69
CA GLU A 570 -0.27 10.62 -20.91
C GLU A 570 -1.12 9.73 -19.97
N PRO A 571 -1.31 8.44 -20.29
CA PRO A 571 -2.17 7.55 -19.49
C PRO A 571 -1.74 7.40 -18.03
N LEU A 572 -0.45 7.57 -17.71
CA LEU A 572 0.03 7.53 -16.32
C LEU A 572 -0.48 8.69 -15.45
N LEU A 573 -1.06 9.72 -16.07
CA LEU A 573 -1.62 10.89 -15.38
C LEU A 573 -3.15 10.81 -15.19
N PHE A 574 -3.82 9.75 -15.62
CA PHE A 574 -5.21 9.55 -15.23
C PHE A 574 -5.31 9.48 -13.70
N SER A 575 -6.13 10.36 -13.11
CA SER A 575 -6.13 10.61 -11.66
C SER A 575 -7.54 10.76 -11.08
N CYS A 576 -7.87 10.01 -10.05
CA CYS A 576 -9.04 10.22 -9.22
C CYS A 576 -8.87 11.49 -8.37
N ALA A 577 -7.67 11.73 -7.85
CA ALA A 577 -7.30 12.93 -7.10
C ALA A 577 -7.23 14.18 -8.01
N GLY A 578 -7.25 15.35 -7.38
CA GLY A 578 -7.18 16.64 -8.05
C GLY A 578 -8.56 17.21 -8.44
N SER A 579 -8.69 18.52 -8.27
CA SER A 579 -9.87 19.31 -8.61
C SER A 579 -9.44 20.66 -9.14
N ASP A 580 -10.28 21.31 -9.94
CA ASP A 580 -9.99 22.61 -10.50
C ASP A 580 -11.25 23.47 -10.60
N LEU A 581 -11.10 24.78 -10.46
CA LEU A 581 -12.21 25.73 -10.50
C LEU A 581 -12.64 26.08 -11.92
N SER A 582 -11.82 25.78 -12.93
CA SER A 582 -12.01 26.07 -14.35
C SER A 582 -12.57 24.88 -15.16
N TYR A 583 -12.44 23.65 -14.64
CA TYR A 583 -12.86 22.43 -15.32
C TYR A 583 -13.69 21.49 -14.45
N ARG A 584 -14.76 20.97 -15.05
CA ARG A 584 -15.56 19.86 -14.49
C ARG A 584 -14.92 18.54 -14.90
N ARG A 585 -14.64 17.65 -13.96
CA ARG A 585 -13.97 16.37 -14.24
C ARG A 585 -14.97 15.30 -14.67
N LEU A 586 -14.62 14.53 -15.69
CA LEU A 586 -15.38 13.36 -16.12
C LEU A 586 -14.82 12.13 -15.38
N CYS A 587 -15.62 11.58 -14.47
CA CYS A 587 -15.16 10.66 -13.44
C CYS A 587 -15.64 9.23 -13.68
N PRO A 588 -14.72 8.25 -13.71
CA PRO A 588 -15.06 6.83 -13.72
C PRO A 588 -15.32 6.37 -12.30
N CYS A 589 -16.59 6.12 -11.98
CA CYS A 589 -16.97 5.53 -10.71
C CYS A 589 -17.36 4.06 -10.90
N ARG A 590 -17.31 3.28 -9.84
CA ARG A 590 -17.83 1.91 -9.78
C ARG A 590 -18.51 1.61 -8.47
N ALA A 591 -19.44 0.66 -8.49
CA ALA A 591 -19.94 0.06 -7.26
C ALA A 591 -18.85 -0.80 -6.61
N HIS A 592 -19.03 -1.09 -5.33
CA HIS A 592 -18.16 -2.00 -4.60
C HIS A 592 -18.99 -2.99 -3.77
N LEU A 593 -18.38 -4.12 -3.43
CA LEU A 593 -18.98 -5.10 -2.55
C LEU A 593 -19.16 -4.50 -1.14
N PRO A 594 -20.24 -4.85 -0.42
CA PRO A 594 -20.42 -4.44 0.98
C PRO A 594 -19.23 -4.87 1.84
N GLY A 595 -18.60 -3.91 2.52
CA GLY A 595 -17.44 -4.16 3.36
C GLY A 595 -16.16 -4.57 2.62
N GLN A 596 -16.12 -4.48 1.28
CA GLN A 596 -14.95 -4.77 0.45
C GLN A 596 -14.84 -3.76 -0.70
N VAL A 597 -14.25 -2.60 -0.43
CA VAL A 597 -14.23 -1.48 -1.38
C VAL A 597 -13.35 -1.74 -2.61
N ALA A 598 -12.34 -2.60 -2.45
CA ALA A 598 -11.39 -2.96 -3.50
C ALA A 598 -12.01 -3.70 -4.70
N LEU A 599 -13.19 -4.32 -4.51
CA LEU A 599 -13.79 -5.21 -5.50
C LEU A 599 -15.18 -4.72 -5.88
N CYS A 600 -15.47 -4.70 -7.18
CA CYS A 600 -16.82 -4.51 -7.69
C CYS A 600 -17.63 -5.82 -7.66
N PRO A 601 -18.96 -5.76 -7.79
CA PRO A 601 -19.80 -6.96 -7.89
C PRO A 601 -19.36 -7.93 -9.00
N ASP A 602 -18.91 -7.41 -10.14
CA ASP A 602 -18.50 -8.18 -11.32
C ASP A 602 -16.97 -8.47 -11.37
N CYS A 603 -16.25 -8.26 -10.26
CA CYS A 603 -14.79 -8.33 -10.23
C CYS A 603 -14.21 -9.69 -9.80
N LEU A 604 -15.08 -10.67 -9.55
CA LEU A 604 -14.81 -11.86 -8.73
C LEU A 604 -15.23 -13.18 -9.37
#